data_AF-A0A952FSV5-F1
#
_entry.id   AF-A0A952FSV5-F1
#
_cell.length_a   1.000
_cell.length_b   1.000
_cell.length_c   1.000
_cell.angle_alpha   90.00
_cell.angle_beta   90.00
_cell.angle_gamma   90.00
#
_symmetry.space_group_name_H-M   'P 1'
#
loop_
_entity.id
_entity.type
_entity.pdbx_description
1 polymer ?
#
loop_
_entity_poly.entity_id
_entity_poly.type
_entity_poly.pdbx_seq_one_letter_code
_entity_poly.pdbx_strand_id
1 'polypeptide(L)'
;MARDSAVYVCQACGGVHNKWAGQCSACQAWNTLVQEAFSTPPGGLKPEAGKISRLNKLQFETLDSVDEAPERMVTGIDEFDRVCG
;
A
#
# COMPACT_ATOMS: atom_id res chain seq x y z
N MET A 1 -21.26 -12.85 -12.45
CA MET A 1 -20.21 -12.58 -11.44
C MET A 1 -18.98 -12.08 -12.19
N ALA A 2 -18.45 -10.90 -11.85
CA ALA A 2 -17.21 -10.42 -12.44
C ALA A 2 -16.06 -11.29 -11.94
N ARG A 3 -15.27 -11.86 -12.84
CA ARG A 3 -14.02 -12.54 -12.48
C ARG A 3 -12.97 -11.46 -12.24
N ASP A 4 -12.28 -11.54 -11.11
CA ASP A 4 -11.15 -10.65 -10.85
C ASP A 4 -10.09 -10.81 -11.94
N SER A 5 -9.59 -9.69 -12.45
CA SER A 5 -8.47 -9.69 -13.37
C SER A 5 -7.22 -10.18 -12.64
N ALA A 6 -6.68 -11.32 -13.06
CA ALA A 6 -5.43 -11.85 -12.53
C ALA A 6 -4.27 -10.90 -12.88
N VAL A 7 -3.53 -10.47 -11.86
CA VAL A 7 -2.33 -9.66 -11.99
C VAL A 7 -1.11 -10.50 -11.62
N TYR A 8 -0.03 -10.36 -12.37
CA TYR A 8 1.23 -11.08 -12.18
C TYR A 8 2.35 -10.08 -11.91
N VAL A 9 3.09 -10.29 -10.82
CA VAL A 9 4.22 -9.46 -10.41
C VAL A 9 5.52 -10.24 -10.58
N CYS A 10 6.52 -9.62 -11.18
CA CYS A 10 7.85 -10.19 -11.33
C CYS A 10 8.64 -10.08 -10.02
N GLN A 11 9.00 -11.22 -9.43
CA GLN A 11 9.80 -11.30 -8.19
C GLN A 11 11.25 -10.80 -8.35
N ALA A 12 11.75 -10.62 -9.57
CA ALA A 12 13.11 -10.15 -9.81
C ALA A 12 13.21 -8.62 -10.00
N CYS A 13 12.17 -7.97 -10.54
CA CYS A 13 12.22 -6.55 -10.88
C CYS A 13 10.98 -5.74 -10.48
N GLY A 14 9.96 -6.37 -9.89
CA GLY A 14 8.70 -5.72 -9.50
C GLY A 14 7.78 -5.35 -10.67
N GLY A 15 8.09 -5.78 -11.90
CA GLY A 15 7.26 -5.49 -13.07
C GLY A 15 5.87 -6.11 -12.97
N VAL A 16 4.84 -5.35 -13.32
CA VAL A 16 3.43 -5.77 -13.24
C VAL A 16 2.91 -6.14 -14.63
N HIS A 17 2.23 -7.28 -14.74
CA HIS A 17 1.73 -7.84 -15.99
C HIS A 17 0.30 -8.36 -15.82
N ASN A 18 -0.55 -8.17 -16.84
CA ASN A 18 -1.96 -8.60 -16.82
C ASN A 18 -2.18 -10.03 -17.35
N LYS A 19 -1.10 -10.71 -17.76
CA LYS A 19 -1.13 -12.09 -18.23
C LYS A 19 0.19 -12.78 -17.88
N TRP A 20 0.12 -14.09 -17.65
CA TRP A 20 1.31 -14.91 -17.50
C TRP A 20 1.94 -15.17 -18.87
N ALA A 21 3.26 -14.99 -18.97
CA ALA A 21 4.01 -15.17 -20.22
C ALA A 21 5.27 -16.02 -20.07
N GLY A 22 5.51 -16.63 -18.90
CA GLY A 22 6.73 -17.39 -18.58
C GLY A 22 7.99 -16.53 -18.43
N GLN A 23 8.16 -15.51 -19.27
CA GLN A 23 9.27 -14.55 -19.24
C GLN A 23 8.76 -13.12 -18.92
N CYS A 24 9.48 -12.41 -18.05
CA CYS A 24 9.19 -11.01 -17.76
C CYS A 24 9.67 -10.11 -18.90
N SER A 25 8.80 -9.25 -19.45
CA SER A 25 9.17 -8.33 -20.54
C SER A 25 10.06 -7.16 -20.09
N ALA A 26 10.14 -6.87 -18.78
CA ALA A 26 10.94 -5.78 -18.23
C ALA A 26 12.39 -6.20 -17.96
N CYS A 27 12.60 -7.34 -17.28
CA CYS A 27 13.94 -7.81 -16.91
C CYS A 27 14.40 -9.07 -17.64
N GLN A 28 13.60 -9.61 -18.57
CA GLN A 28 13.89 -10.82 -19.35
C GLN A 28 14.08 -12.11 -18.52
N ALA A 29 13.83 -12.06 -17.20
CA ALA A 29 13.92 -13.22 -16.33
C ALA A 29 12.77 -14.22 -16.57
N TRP A 30 13.07 -15.51 -16.42
CA TRP A 30 12.14 -16.61 -16.63
C TRP A 30 11.58 -17.12 -15.30
N ASN A 31 10.32 -17.56 -15.29
CA ASN A 31 9.63 -18.13 -14.14
C ASN A 31 9.58 -17.24 -12.89
N THR A 32 9.74 -15.92 -13.07
CA THR A 32 9.67 -14.94 -11.98
C THR A 32 8.30 -14.30 -11.80
N LEU A 33 7.36 -14.55 -12.72
CA LEU A 33 6.01 -13.96 -12.70
C LEU A 33 5.10 -14.75 -11.76
N VAL A 34 4.74 -14.15 -10.62
CA VAL A 34 3.87 -14.74 -9.60
C VAL A 34 2.53 -14.01 -9.60
N GLN A 35 1.42 -14.74 -9.53
CA GLN A 35 0.09 -14.15 -9.44
C GLN A 35 -0.13 -13.55 -8.04
N GLU A 36 -0.49 -12.28 -7.98
CA GLU A 36 -0.92 -11.64 -6.73
C GLU A 36 -2.43 -11.46 -6.73
N ALA A 37 -3.07 -11.91 -5.66
CA ALA A 37 -4.49 -11.65 -5.43
C ALA A 37 -4.64 -10.29 -4.78
N PHE A 38 -5.14 -9.30 -5.52
CA PHE A 38 -5.66 -8.09 -4.89
C PHE A 38 -6.96 -8.45 -4.21
N SER A 39 -6.93 -8.62 -2.89
CA SER A 39 -8.15 -8.62 -2.10
C SER A 39 -8.75 -7.21 -2.19
N THR A 40 -9.74 -7.03 -3.06
CA THR A 40 -10.69 -5.95 -2.83
C THR A 40 -11.48 -6.34 -1.58
N PRO A 41 -11.48 -5.53 -0.51
CA PRO A 41 -12.27 -5.85 0.67
C PRO A 41 -13.73 -6.05 0.22
N PRO A 42 -14.39 -7.16 0.59
CA PRO A 42 -15.78 -7.41 0.23
C PRO A 42 -16.63 -6.29 0.82
N GLY A 43 -17.15 -5.41 -0.05
CA GLY A 43 -17.88 -4.19 0.36
C GLY A 43 -17.16 -2.86 0.11
N GLY A 44 -16.00 -2.86 -0.55
CA GLY A 44 -15.34 -1.64 -1.01
C GLY A 44 -16.22 -0.88 -2.02
N LEU A 45 -16.98 0.10 -1.52
CA LEU A 45 -17.66 1.09 -2.35
C LEU A 45 -16.64 1.66 -3.35
N LYS A 46 -16.97 1.61 -4.64
CA LYS A 46 -16.28 2.39 -5.69
C LYS A 46 -15.99 3.78 -5.11
N PRO A 47 -14.75 4.28 -5.12
CA PRO A 47 -14.52 5.64 -4.69
C PRO A 47 -15.35 6.53 -5.62
N GLU A 48 -16.42 7.13 -5.08
CA GLU A 48 -17.10 8.22 -5.76
C GLU A 48 -16.04 9.26 -6.08
N ALA A 49 -15.91 9.61 -7.36
CA ALA A 49 -15.01 10.64 -7.84
C ALA A 49 -15.18 12.01 -7.12
N GLY A 50 -16.24 12.17 -6.32
CA GLY A 50 -16.50 13.35 -5.48
C GLY A 50 -15.85 13.37 -4.09
N LYS A 51 -15.22 12.28 -3.61
CA LYS A 51 -14.57 12.25 -2.27
C LYS A 51 -13.05 12.42 -2.28
N ILE A 52 -12.46 12.76 -3.43
CA ILE A 52 -11.03 13.08 -3.52
C ILE A 52 -10.71 14.40 -2.80
N SER A 53 -11.69 15.28 -2.56
CA SER A 53 -11.48 16.55 -1.85
C SER A 53 -11.03 16.41 -0.38
N ARG A 54 -11.18 15.23 0.23
CA ARG A 54 -10.64 14.96 1.58
C ARG A 54 -9.20 14.46 1.60
N LEU A 55 -8.68 13.98 0.47
CA LEU A 55 -7.26 13.62 0.34
C LEU A 55 -6.37 14.85 0.11
N ASN A 56 -6.92 15.96 -0.40
CA ASN A 56 -6.19 17.22 -0.61
C ASN A 56 -5.75 17.96 0.67
N LYS A 57 -5.98 17.39 1.86
CA LYS A 57 -5.49 17.97 3.12
C LYS A 57 -4.23 17.31 3.67
N LEU A 58 -3.74 16.23 3.05
CA LEU A 58 -2.49 15.61 3.45
C LEU A 58 -1.36 16.31 2.70
N GLN A 59 -0.53 17.05 3.42
CA GLN A 59 0.74 17.54 2.90
C GLN A 59 1.75 16.41 2.96
N PHE A 60 2.43 16.15 1.85
CA PHE A 60 3.50 15.16 1.79
C PHE A 60 4.82 15.86 2.08
N GLU A 61 5.61 15.28 2.97
CA GLU A 61 6.94 15.75 3.31
C GLU A 61 7.98 14.67 3.03
N THR A 62 9.23 15.09 2.81
CA THR A 62 10.36 14.19 2.59
C THR A 62 10.83 13.60 3.90
N LEU A 63 11.46 12.41 3.90
CA LEU A 63 11.98 11.77 5.12
C LEU A 63 13.00 12.62 5.90
N ASP A 64 13.64 13.59 5.22
CA ASP A 64 14.57 14.54 5.83
C ASP A 64 13.87 15.76 6.46
N SER A 65 12.53 15.83 6.47
CA SER A 65 11.81 16.93 7.11
C SER A 65 11.99 16.86 8.63
N VAL A 66 12.22 18.02 9.24
CA VAL A 66 12.36 18.15 10.70
C VAL A 66 11.00 18.60 11.23
N ASP A 67 10.19 17.61 11.63
CA ASP A 67 8.92 17.84 12.31
C ASP A 67 9.12 17.94 13.82
N GLU A 68 8.35 18.81 14.47
CA GLU A 68 8.25 18.80 15.92
C GLU A 68 7.54 17.50 16.36
N ALA A 69 8.16 16.77 17.29
CA ALA A 69 7.56 15.55 17.82
C ALA A 69 6.21 15.90 18.48
N PRO A 70 5.13 15.15 18.18
CA PRO A 70 3.84 15.41 18.78
C PRO A 70 3.91 15.23 20.29
N GLU A 71 3.07 15.98 21.02
CA GLU A 71 2.92 15.81 22.46
C GLU A 71 2.51 14.36 22.78
N ARG A 72 3.19 13.73 23.73
CA ARG A 72 2.92 12.35 24.10
C ARG A 72 1.63 12.30 24.93
N MET A 73 0.78 11.31 24.63
CA MET A 73 -0.49 11.15 25.33
C MET A 73 -0.28 10.41 26.66
N VAL A 74 -0.69 11.04 27.76
CA VAL A 74 -0.66 10.43 29.10
C VAL A 74 -1.92 9.60 29.31
N THR A 75 -1.74 8.33 29.68
CA THR A 75 -2.84 7.38 29.88
C THR A 75 -3.29 7.28 31.34
N GLY A 76 -2.47 7.75 32.28
CA GLY A 76 -2.73 7.69 33.72
C GLY A 76 -2.35 6.35 34.36
N ILE A 77 -1.62 5.50 33.63
CA ILE A 77 -1.08 4.24 34.11
C ILE A 77 0.45 4.37 34.18
N ASP A 78 1.00 4.46 35.38
CA ASP A 78 2.42 4.76 35.61
C ASP A 78 3.39 3.89 34.79
N GLU A 79 3.19 2.56 34.79
CA GLU A 79 4.10 1.66 34.07
C GLU A 79 3.96 1.78 32.55
N PHE A 80 2.79 2.15 32.04
CA PHE A 80 2.57 2.34 30.60
C PHE A 80 3.14 3.68 30.14
N ASP A 81 2.91 4.74 30.91
CA ASP A 81 3.42 6.08 30.63
C ASP A 81 4.96 6.14 30.79
N ARG A 82 5.57 5.25 31.59
CA ARG A 82 7.03 5.10 31.68
C ARG A 82 7.67 4.54 30.41
N VAL A 83 7.00 3.61 29.73
CA VAL A 83 7.56 2.86 28.60
C VAL A 83 7.19 3.48 27.26
N CYS A 84 5.92 3.84 27.10
CA CYS A 84 5.35 4.34 25.85
C CYS A 84 5.10 5.84 25.86
N GLY A 85 5.04 6.41 27.06
CA GLY A 85 4.64 7.79 27.26
C GLY A 85 5.66 8.78 26.81
#